data_AF-A0A222GFD2-F1
#
_entry.id   AF-A0A222GFD2-F1
#
_cell.length_a   1.000
_cell.length_b   1.000
_cell.length_c   1.000
_cell.angle_alpha   90.00
_cell.angle_beta   90.00
_cell.angle_gamma   90.00
#
_symmetry.space_group_name_H-M   'P 1'
#
loop_
_entity.id
_entity.type
_entity.pdbx_description
1 polymer ?
#
loop_
_entity_poly.entity_id
_entity_poly.type
_entity_poly.pdbx_seq_one_letter_code
_entity_poly.pdbx_strand_id
1 'polypeptide(L)'
;MNDTLKIISLVDLSVAFIPVIIALGFIYLWSLNVKQASYALARMLVQLLLIGYVLSYIFYSDNAWLITSILLAMISVSCWIALRTLPSQHRLKLFKHGFIAILVGGGFTLLIISQGALSLTPWYKAQIIIPLGGMIFATAMNSISLCAERIFSELNNNKSYKIARQQALNAATIPVINSLFAVGLVSIPGMMTGQILSGVSPLIAARYQIIVMCMIFASAILSAVIFLLLSETTMKEIIKYKTNSQP
;
A
#
# COMPACT_ATOMS: atom_id res chain seq x y z
N MET A 1 28.11 -10.18 -20.46
CA MET A 1 27.24 -9.62 -21.51
C MET A 1 26.66 -8.34 -20.97
N ASN A 2 27.10 -7.19 -21.49
CA ASN A 2 26.49 -5.88 -21.19
C ASN A 2 25.22 -5.77 -22.04
N ASP A 3 24.15 -6.46 -21.62
CA ASP A 3 22.83 -6.16 -22.16
C ASP A 3 22.35 -4.88 -21.47
N THR A 4 22.72 -3.74 -22.05
CA THR A 4 22.16 -2.44 -21.70
C THR A 4 20.64 -2.57 -21.78
N LEU A 5 19.97 -2.39 -20.65
CA LEU A 5 18.51 -2.41 -20.54
C LEU A 5 17.89 -1.65 -21.73
N LYS A 6 17.07 -2.35 -22.53
CA LYS A 6 16.43 -1.77 -23.71
C LYS A 6 15.62 -0.55 -23.26
N ILE A 7 15.97 0.63 -23.79
CA ILE A 7 15.17 1.84 -23.57
C ILE A 7 13.80 1.60 -24.20
N ILE A 8 12.76 1.61 -23.37
CA ILE A 8 11.38 1.36 -23.80
C ILE A 8 10.88 2.59 -24.55
N SER A 9 10.59 2.45 -25.84
CA SER A 9 10.01 3.55 -26.63
C SER A 9 8.55 3.79 -26.24
N LEU A 10 8.00 4.97 -26.56
CA LEU A 10 6.58 5.24 -26.37
C LEU A 10 5.68 4.26 -27.15
N VAL A 11 6.17 3.75 -28.29
CA VAL A 11 5.47 2.73 -29.08
C VAL A 11 5.46 1.40 -28.34
N ASP A 12 6.59 0.93 -27.81
CA ASP A 12 6.64 -0.30 -27.01
C ASP A 12 5.74 -0.21 -25.77
N LEU A 13 5.69 0.96 -25.12
CA LEU A 13 4.80 1.23 -23.99
C LEU A 13 3.32 1.16 -24.40
N SER A 14 2.97 1.65 -25.60
CA SER A 14 1.59 1.60 -26.10
C SER A 14 1.08 0.17 -26.29
N VAL A 15 1.96 -0.77 -26.66
CA VAL A 15 1.62 -2.20 -26.79
C VAL A 15 1.17 -2.79 -25.45
N ALA A 16 1.74 -2.34 -24.32
CA ALA A 16 1.33 -2.79 -22.99
C ALA A 16 -0.12 -2.42 -22.64
N PHE A 17 -0.75 -1.47 -23.35
CA PHE A 17 -2.15 -1.08 -23.15
C PHE A 17 -3.16 -2.01 -23.83
N ILE A 18 -2.74 -2.85 -24.76
CA ILE A 18 -3.65 -3.79 -25.46
C ILE A 18 -4.44 -4.67 -24.46
N PRO A 19 -3.81 -5.41 -23.53
CA PRO A 19 -4.55 -6.20 -22.55
C PRO A 19 -5.39 -5.32 -21.59
N VAL A 20 -4.95 -4.09 -21.30
CA VAL A 20 -5.68 -3.14 -20.46
C VAL A 20 -6.99 -2.71 -21.12
N ILE A 21 -6.98 -2.43 -22.43
CA ILE A 21 -8.18 -2.06 -23.19
C ILE A 21 -9.17 -3.23 -23.23
N ILE A 22 -8.68 -4.47 -23.43
CA ILE A 22 -9.52 -5.67 -23.39
C ILE A 22 -10.19 -5.81 -22.02
N ALA A 23 -9.44 -5.64 -20.93
CA ALA A 23 -9.98 -5.69 -19.57
C ALA A 23 -11.02 -4.59 -19.31
N LEU A 24 -10.79 -3.36 -19.77
CA LEU A 24 -11.78 -2.28 -19.70
C LEU A 24 -13.04 -2.61 -20.50
N GLY A 25 -12.90 -3.27 -21.65
CA GLY A 25 -14.01 -3.80 -22.45
C GLY A 25 -14.88 -4.75 -21.64
N PHE A 26 -14.29 -5.72 -20.93
CA PHE A 26 -15.05 -6.63 -20.06
C PHE A 26 -15.69 -5.91 -18.86
N ILE A 27 -15.00 -4.96 -18.23
CA ILE A 27 -15.58 -4.15 -17.14
C ILE A 27 -16.82 -3.39 -17.65
N TYR A 28 -16.76 -2.85 -18.86
CA TYR A 28 -17.90 -2.18 -19.49
C TYR A 28 -19.03 -3.16 -19.82
N LEU A 29 -18.72 -4.28 -20.47
CA LEU A 29 -19.69 -5.30 -20.87
C LEU A 29 -20.43 -5.91 -19.67
N TRP A 30 -19.75 -6.08 -18.53
CA TRP A 30 -20.33 -6.61 -17.30
C TRP A 30 -20.96 -5.54 -16.41
N SER A 31 -21.16 -4.32 -16.92
CA SER A 31 -21.79 -3.21 -16.19
C SER A 31 -21.10 -2.85 -14.87
N LEU A 32 -19.80 -3.13 -14.77
CA LEU A 32 -18.96 -2.70 -13.66
C LEU A 32 -18.53 -1.23 -13.85
N ASN A 33 -17.92 -0.63 -12.83
CA ASN A 33 -17.62 0.80 -12.82
C ASN A 33 -16.39 1.16 -13.70
N VAL A 34 -16.57 1.13 -15.03
CA VAL A 34 -15.52 1.44 -16.02
C VAL A 34 -14.96 2.85 -15.86
N LYS A 35 -15.79 3.82 -15.45
CA LYS A 35 -15.35 5.19 -15.19
C LYS A 35 -14.33 5.22 -14.06
N GLN A 36 -14.57 4.46 -12.99
CA GLN A 36 -13.64 4.34 -11.87
C GLN A 36 -12.33 3.66 -12.26
N ALA A 37 -12.38 2.58 -13.05
CA ALA A 37 -11.19 1.89 -13.54
C ALA A 37 -10.35 2.77 -14.47
N SER A 38 -11.00 3.44 -15.43
CA SER A 38 -10.35 4.35 -16.38
C SER A 38 -9.73 5.55 -15.69
N TYR A 39 -10.43 6.15 -14.72
CA TYR A 39 -9.88 7.23 -13.89
C TYR A 39 -8.66 6.77 -13.09
N ALA A 40 -8.68 5.56 -12.53
CA ALA A 40 -7.54 5.01 -11.80
C ALA A 40 -6.32 4.81 -12.71
N LEU A 41 -6.52 4.28 -13.93
CA LEU A 41 -5.47 4.10 -14.93
C LEU A 41 -4.86 5.43 -15.37
N ALA A 42 -5.70 6.42 -15.72
CA ALA A 42 -5.22 7.74 -16.13
C ALA A 42 -4.42 8.42 -14.99
N ARG A 43 -4.94 8.34 -13.76
CA ARG A 43 -4.25 8.86 -12.57
C ARG A 43 -2.91 8.16 -12.34
N MET A 44 -2.85 6.84 -12.45
CA MET A 44 -1.62 6.06 -12.31
C MET A 44 -0.56 6.51 -13.32
N LEU A 45 -0.95 6.69 -14.59
CA LEU A 45 -0.02 7.11 -15.63
C LEU A 45 0.59 8.48 -15.35
N VAL A 46 -0.26 9.46 -15.06
CA VAL A 46 0.19 10.82 -14.73
C VAL A 46 1.10 10.78 -13.50
N GLN A 47 0.73 10.03 -12.46
CA GLN A 47 1.52 9.93 -11.24
C GLN A 47 2.89 9.28 -11.46
N LEU A 48 2.97 8.19 -12.24
CA LEU A 48 4.25 7.52 -12.51
C LEU A 48 5.18 8.36 -13.37
N LEU A 49 4.66 9.08 -14.37
CA LEU A 49 5.46 9.99 -15.19
C LEU A 49 5.99 11.16 -14.35
N LEU A 50 5.14 11.75 -13.52
CA LEU A 50 5.54 12.84 -12.62
C LEU A 50 6.57 12.37 -11.59
N ILE A 51 6.35 11.21 -10.95
CA ILE A 51 7.27 10.72 -9.92
C ILE A 51 8.62 10.34 -10.52
N GLY A 52 8.66 9.81 -11.75
CA GLY A 52 9.92 9.54 -12.46
C GLY A 52 10.77 10.80 -12.64
N TYR A 53 10.14 11.92 -12.99
CA TYR A 53 10.82 13.22 -13.08
C TYR A 53 11.28 13.72 -11.71
N VAL A 54 10.39 13.70 -10.72
CA VAL A 54 10.60 14.28 -9.40
C VAL A 54 11.61 13.49 -8.56
N LEU A 55 11.65 12.16 -8.67
CA LEU A 55 12.58 11.32 -7.90
C LEU A 55 14.04 11.60 -8.23
N SER A 56 14.35 12.01 -9.47
CA SER A 56 15.72 12.40 -9.84
C SER A 56 16.23 13.53 -8.93
N TYR A 57 15.44 14.58 -8.73
CA TYR A 57 15.76 15.71 -7.86
C TYR A 57 15.80 15.31 -6.38
N ILE A 58 14.81 14.54 -5.92
CA ILE A 58 14.71 14.13 -4.51
C ILE A 58 15.90 13.25 -4.11
N PHE A 59 16.39 12.38 -5.01
CA PHE A 59 17.49 11.47 -4.69
C PHE A 59 18.85 12.13 -4.52
N TYR A 60 19.02 13.36 -5.00
CA TYR A 60 20.21 14.19 -4.75
C TYR A 60 20.04 15.16 -3.57
N SER A 61 18.84 15.23 -2.97
CA SER A 61 18.59 16.09 -1.82
C SER A 61 19.10 15.46 -0.53
N ASP A 62 19.93 16.19 0.20
CA ASP A 62 20.47 15.79 1.52
C ASP A 62 19.70 16.43 2.70
N ASN A 63 18.43 16.80 2.48
CA ASN A 63 17.61 17.51 3.46
C ASN A 63 16.61 16.57 4.18
N ALA A 64 16.88 16.27 5.46
CA ALA A 64 16.05 15.42 6.30
C ALA A 64 14.59 15.90 6.43
N TRP A 65 14.35 17.22 6.46
CA TRP A 65 13.01 17.78 6.56
C TRP A 65 12.18 17.54 5.30
N LEU A 66 12.81 17.65 4.12
CA LEU A 66 12.16 17.34 2.85
C LEU A 66 11.72 15.88 2.80
N ILE A 67 12.62 14.96 3.18
CA ILE A 67 12.33 13.51 3.18
C ILE A 67 11.22 13.18 4.19
N THR A 68 11.25 13.77 5.38
CA THR A 68 10.20 13.60 6.38
C THR A 68 8.84 14.11 5.87
N SER A 69 8.83 15.28 5.21
CA SER A 69 7.62 15.84 4.60
C SER A 69 7.03 14.91 3.53
N ILE A 70 7.89 14.33 2.68
CA ILE A 70 7.49 13.34 1.67
C ILE A 70 6.87 12.10 2.33
N LEU A 71 7.52 11.53 3.36
CA LEU A 71 7.00 10.36 4.06
C LEU A 71 5.64 10.66 4.73
N LEU A 72 5.47 11.83 5.35
CA LEU A 72 4.19 12.25 5.92
C LEU A 72 3.11 12.44 4.85
N ALA A 73 3.46 13.00 3.69
CA ALA A 73 2.55 13.11 2.56
C ALA A 73 2.13 11.71 2.05
N MET A 74 3.07 10.77 1.95
CA MET A 74 2.78 9.39 1.56
C MET A 74 1.83 8.72 2.56
N ILE A 75 2.04 8.86 3.87
CA ILE A 75 1.13 8.33 4.90
C ILE A 75 -0.27 8.94 4.76
N SER A 76 -0.36 10.26 4.55
CA SER A 76 -1.63 10.97 4.38
C SER A 76 -2.40 10.47 3.17
N VAL A 77 -1.72 10.35 2.03
CA VAL A 77 -2.31 9.85 0.77
C VAL A 77 -2.70 8.37 0.91
N SER A 78 -1.86 7.55 1.52
CA SER A 78 -2.16 6.15 1.83
C SER A 78 -3.41 6.02 2.70
N CYS A 79 -3.55 6.81 3.76
CA CYS A 79 -4.74 6.79 4.60
C CYS A 79 -5.99 7.21 3.81
N TRP A 80 -5.88 8.27 3.01
CA TRP A 80 -6.98 8.76 2.17
C TRP A 80 -7.47 7.71 1.18
N ILE A 81 -6.55 6.99 0.53
CA ILE A 81 -6.88 5.91 -0.39
C ILE A 81 -7.46 4.73 0.38
N ALA A 82 -6.90 4.40 1.56
CA ALA A 82 -7.33 3.24 2.34
C ALA A 82 -8.81 3.32 2.72
N LEU A 83 -9.26 4.51 3.14
CA LEU A 83 -10.64 4.74 3.55
C LEU A 83 -11.60 4.93 2.38
N ARG A 84 -11.12 4.83 1.12
CA ARG A 84 -11.98 4.92 -0.06
C ARG A 84 -13.04 3.81 -0.10
N THR A 85 -12.78 2.67 0.51
CA THR A 85 -13.74 1.55 0.58
C THR A 85 -14.95 1.85 1.47
N LEU A 86 -14.88 2.88 2.32
CA LEU A 86 -15.97 3.28 3.21
C LEU A 86 -16.90 4.35 2.60
N PRO A 87 -18.16 4.44 3.08
CA PRO A 87 -19.06 5.54 2.75
C PRO A 87 -18.45 6.91 3.07
N SER A 88 -18.66 7.90 2.19
CA SER A 88 -18.04 9.23 2.25
C SER A 88 -18.25 9.93 3.59
N GLN A 89 -19.44 9.81 4.17
CA GLN A 89 -19.85 10.42 5.44
C GLN A 89 -19.01 9.98 6.66
N HIS A 90 -18.33 8.84 6.58
CA HIS A 90 -17.53 8.31 7.69
C HIS A 90 -16.01 8.46 7.49
N ARG A 91 -15.57 8.79 6.28
CA ARG A 91 -14.14 8.86 5.93
C ARG A 91 -13.38 9.86 6.77
N LEU A 92 -13.91 11.06 6.96
CA LEU A 92 -13.26 12.13 7.74
C LEU A 92 -13.11 11.76 9.22
N LYS A 93 -14.12 11.10 9.80
CA LYS A 93 -14.06 10.63 11.20
C LYS A 93 -13.00 9.55 11.39
N LEU A 94 -12.88 8.64 10.42
CA LEU A 94 -11.92 7.53 10.49
C LEU A 94 -10.51 7.89 9.99
N PHE A 95 -10.34 9.03 9.32
CA PHE A 95 -9.04 9.49 8.81
C PHE A 95 -8.00 9.60 9.91
N LYS A 96 -8.33 10.20 11.07
CA LYS A 96 -7.40 10.31 12.20
C LYS A 96 -6.90 8.94 12.66
N HIS A 97 -7.83 7.97 12.80
CA HIS A 97 -7.50 6.61 13.23
C HIS A 97 -6.64 5.88 12.20
N GLY A 98 -6.97 6.00 10.91
CA GLY A 98 -6.19 5.42 9.81
C GLY A 98 -4.79 6.04 9.69
N PHE A 99 -4.67 7.36 9.83
CA PHE A 99 -3.40 8.06 9.78
C PHE A 99 -2.48 7.62 10.91
N ILE A 100 -2.99 7.61 12.15
CA ILE A 100 -2.22 7.13 13.31
C ILE A 100 -1.85 5.66 13.14
N ALA A 101 -2.74 4.83 12.60
CA ALA A 101 -2.45 3.42 12.37
C ALA A 101 -1.31 3.19 11.37
N ILE A 102 -1.28 3.92 10.24
CA ILE A 102 -0.18 3.82 9.27
C ILE A 102 1.10 4.45 9.82
N LEU A 103 1.00 5.59 10.50
CA LEU A 103 2.15 6.26 11.10
C LEU A 103 2.81 5.37 12.16
N VAL A 104 2.02 4.80 13.07
CA VAL A 104 2.55 3.94 14.13
C VAL A 104 2.92 2.57 13.56
N GLY A 105 2.03 1.85 12.89
CA GLY A 105 2.33 0.50 12.39
C GLY A 105 3.39 0.50 11.27
N GLY A 106 3.15 1.27 10.21
CA GLY A 106 4.04 1.40 9.07
C GLY A 106 5.30 2.21 9.39
N GLY A 107 5.18 3.37 10.04
CA GLY A 107 6.33 4.19 10.41
C GLY A 107 7.27 3.50 11.42
N PHE A 108 6.73 2.79 12.41
CA PHE A 108 7.56 1.95 13.31
C PHE A 108 8.27 0.85 12.52
N THR A 109 7.57 0.17 11.62
CA THR A 109 8.19 -0.86 10.77
C THR A 109 9.33 -0.26 9.93
N LEU A 110 9.12 0.91 9.32
CA LEU A 110 10.15 1.60 8.55
C LEU A 110 11.35 1.97 9.41
N LEU A 111 11.13 2.44 10.64
CA LEU A 111 12.20 2.77 11.59
C LEU A 111 13.02 1.54 11.96
N ILE A 112 12.38 0.45 12.37
CA ILE A 112 13.07 -0.80 12.75
C ILE A 112 13.87 -1.38 11.58
N ILE A 113 13.32 -1.35 10.37
CA ILE A 113 13.99 -1.90 9.20
C ILE A 113 15.14 -1.02 8.74
N SER A 114 14.91 0.29 8.64
CA SER A 114 15.96 1.22 8.17
C SER A 114 17.12 1.34 9.15
N GLN A 115 16.84 1.43 10.46
CA GLN A 115 17.87 1.65 11.47
C GLN A 115 18.40 0.34 12.08
N GLY A 116 17.53 -0.65 12.28
CA GLY A 116 17.90 -1.93 12.91
C GLY A 116 18.46 -2.95 11.91
N ALA A 117 17.77 -3.18 10.80
CA ALA A 117 18.18 -4.22 9.84
C ALA A 117 19.19 -3.72 8.80
N LEU A 118 19.07 -2.46 8.36
CA LEU A 118 19.90 -1.89 7.30
C LEU A 118 20.96 -0.90 7.79
N SER A 119 20.91 -0.50 9.07
CA SER A 119 21.86 0.46 9.68
C SER A 119 22.10 1.71 8.81
N LEU A 120 21.02 2.26 8.26
CA LEU A 120 21.07 3.29 7.21
C LEU A 120 21.64 4.62 7.76
N THR A 121 22.77 5.06 7.21
CA THR A 121 23.41 6.34 7.55
C THR A 121 23.65 7.19 6.29
N PRO A 122 23.19 8.47 6.26
CA PRO A 122 22.20 9.06 7.17
C PRO A 122 20.83 8.37 7.06
N TRP A 123 20.03 8.41 8.12
CA TRP A 123 18.71 7.75 8.16
C TRP A 123 17.75 8.22 7.05
N TYR A 124 17.93 9.44 6.57
CA TYR A 124 17.10 10.08 5.54
C TYR A 124 17.60 9.86 4.10
N LYS A 125 18.47 8.86 3.86
CA LYS A 125 18.96 8.56 2.50
C LYS A 125 17.80 8.22 1.54
N ALA A 126 17.45 9.19 0.70
CA ALA A 126 16.22 9.22 -0.10
C ALA A 126 16.05 7.98 -1.00
N GLN A 127 17.14 7.54 -1.63
CA GLN A 127 17.18 6.40 -2.55
C GLN A 127 16.74 5.07 -1.92
N ILE A 128 16.81 4.96 -0.60
CA ILE A 128 16.44 3.74 0.13
C ILE A 128 15.17 3.98 0.93
N ILE A 129 15.08 5.07 1.71
CA ILE A 129 13.96 5.26 2.63
C ILE A 129 12.64 5.55 1.92
N ILE A 130 12.64 6.25 0.78
CA ILE A 130 11.41 6.56 0.04
C ILE A 130 10.83 5.29 -0.61
N PRO A 131 11.61 4.46 -1.34
CA PRO A 131 11.09 3.19 -1.85
C PRO A 131 10.62 2.22 -0.76
N LEU A 132 11.36 2.08 0.35
CA LEU A 132 10.94 1.24 1.48
C LEU A 132 9.65 1.77 2.12
N GLY A 133 9.58 3.08 2.35
CA GLY A 133 8.37 3.74 2.84
C GLY A 133 7.19 3.53 1.90
N GLY A 134 7.40 3.63 0.59
CA GLY A 134 6.37 3.38 -0.42
C GLY A 134 5.79 1.98 -0.33
N MET A 135 6.63 0.95 -0.24
CA MET A 135 6.18 -0.44 -0.09
C MET A 135 5.45 -0.68 1.24
N ILE A 136 5.99 -0.16 2.34
CA ILE A 136 5.41 -0.30 3.69
C ILE A 136 4.05 0.40 3.77
N PHE A 137 3.94 1.65 3.33
CA PHE A 137 2.71 2.43 3.43
C PHE A 137 1.65 1.99 2.42
N ALA A 138 2.04 1.49 1.24
CA ALA A 138 1.10 0.87 0.29
C ALA A 138 0.52 -0.43 0.86
N THR A 139 1.35 -1.23 1.53
CA THR A 139 0.90 -2.46 2.19
C THR A 139 -0.05 -2.16 3.35
N ALA A 140 0.29 -1.19 4.20
CA ALA A 140 -0.58 -0.72 5.28
C ALA A 140 -1.92 -0.19 4.75
N MET A 141 -1.88 0.60 3.67
CA MET A 141 -3.07 1.11 2.98
C MET A 141 -4.00 -0.04 2.55
N ASN A 142 -3.46 -1.06 1.86
CA ASN A 142 -4.25 -2.20 1.38
C ASN A 142 -4.86 -3.00 2.55
N SER A 143 -4.07 -3.26 3.59
CA SER A 143 -4.54 -4.00 4.76
C SER A 143 -5.66 -3.24 5.51
N ILE A 144 -5.51 -1.92 5.71
CA ILE A 144 -6.55 -1.08 6.31
C ILE A 144 -7.79 -1.01 5.41
N SER A 145 -7.63 -0.93 4.08
CA SER A 145 -8.76 -0.90 3.13
C SER A 145 -9.67 -2.12 3.27
N LEU A 146 -9.04 -3.31 3.36
CA LEU A 146 -9.72 -4.58 3.54
C LEU A 146 -10.34 -4.72 4.92
N CYS A 147 -9.61 -4.36 5.97
CA CYS A 147 -10.14 -4.34 7.33
C CYS A 147 -11.36 -3.43 7.45
N ALA A 148 -11.27 -2.21 6.93
CA ALA A 148 -12.33 -1.21 6.98
C ALA A 148 -13.58 -1.64 6.21
N GLU A 149 -13.42 -2.17 5.01
CA GLU A 149 -14.54 -2.72 4.22
C GLU A 149 -15.21 -3.87 4.97
N ARG A 150 -14.41 -4.88 5.39
CA ARG A 150 -14.93 -6.09 5.99
C ARG A 150 -15.60 -5.83 7.33
N ILE A 151 -14.98 -5.04 8.20
CA ILE A 151 -15.58 -4.74 9.51
C ILE A 151 -16.90 -3.99 9.36
N PHE A 152 -16.99 -3.05 8.42
CA PHE A 152 -18.21 -2.31 8.16
C PHE A 152 -19.31 -3.24 7.61
N SER A 153 -18.95 -4.16 6.71
CA SER A 153 -19.86 -5.17 6.16
C SER A 153 -20.41 -6.09 7.26
N GLU A 154 -19.55 -6.70 8.08
CA GLU A 154 -19.96 -7.63 9.14
C GLU A 154 -20.81 -6.95 10.22
N LEU A 155 -20.48 -5.70 10.56
CA LEU A 155 -21.25 -4.94 11.53
C LEU A 155 -22.62 -4.52 10.99
N ASN A 156 -22.75 -4.22 9.70
CA ASN A 156 -24.07 -4.02 9.07
C ASN A 156 -24.91 -5.30 9.09
N ASN A 157 -24.28 -6.47 9.13
CA ASN A 157 -24.94 -7.78 9.27
C ASN A 157 -25.20 -8.15 10.75
N ASN A 158 -25.27 -7.16 11.65
CA ASN A 158 -25.57 -7.30 13.07
C ASN A 158 -24.62 -8.24 13.84
N LYS A 159 -23.39 -8.45 13.35
CA LYS A 159 -22.37 -9.20 14.10
C LYS A 159 -21.83 -8.36 15.25
N SER A 160 -21.41 -9.03 16.33
CA SER A 160 -20.69 -8.35 17.41
C SER A 160 -19.34 -7.83 16.93
N TYR A 161 -18.89 -6.70 17.48
CA TYR A 161 -17.59 -6.12 17.11
C TYR A 161 -16.43 -7.11 17.24
N LYS A 162 -16.46 -7.97 18.27
CA LYS A 162 -15.42 -8.98 18.49
C LYS A 162 -15.30 -9.95 17.30
N ILE A 163 -16.43 -10.43 16.78
CA ILE A 163 -16.47 -11.35 15.64
C ILE A 163 -16.10 -10.61 14.35
N ALA A 164 -16.70 -9.43 14.13
CA ALA A 164 -16.44 -8.60 12.95
C ALA A 164 -14.96 -8.21 12.84
N ARG A 165 -14.32 -7.86 13.96
CA ARG A 165 -12.88 -7.54 14.04
C ARG A 165 -12.01 -8.73 13.64
N GLN A 166 -12.33 -9.93 14.11
CA GLN A 166 -11.59 -11.14 13.77
C GLN A 166 -11.70 -11.46 12.27
N GLN A 167 -12.91 -11.38 11.72
CA GLN A 167 -13.15 -11.61 10.29
C GLN A 167 -12.47 -10.55 9.42
N ALA A 168 -12.50 -9.29 9.84
CA ALA A 168 -11.82 -8.20 9.17
C ALA A 168 -10.30 -8.38 9.13
N LEU A 169 -9.69 -8.72 10.27
CA LEU A 169 -8.26 -8.97 10.34
C LEU A 169 -7.86 -10.18 9.50
N ASN A 170 -8.65 -11.26 9.53
CA ASN A 170 -8.41 -12.44 8.69
C ASN A 170 -8.48 -12.07 7.19
N ALA A 171 -9.53 -11.36 6.76
CA ALA A 171 -9.65 -10.93 5.37
C ALA A 171 -8.44 -10.09 4.89
N ALA A 172 -7.93 -9.22 5.77
CA ALA A 172 -6.78 -8.38 5.46
C ALA A 172 -5.43 -9.13 5.45
N THR A 173 -5.30 -10.27 6.14
CA THR A 173 -4.06 -11.05 6.17
C THR A 173 -3.93 -12.03 5.01
N ILE A 174 -5.04 -12.48 4.40
CA ILE A 174 -5.05 -13.40 3.25
C ILE A 174 -4.06 -12.99 2.14
N PRO A 175 -4.12 -11.79 1.54
CA PRO A 175 -3.22 -11.43 0.43
C PRO A 175 -1.75 -11.34 0.87
N VAL A 176 -1.50 -10.97 2.13
CA VAL A 176 -0.15 -10.83 2.69
C VAL A 176 0.47 -12.21 2.87
N ILE A 177 -0.27 -13.16 3.44
CA ILE A 177 0.17 -14.55 3.61
C ILE A 177 0.39 -15.20 2.23
N ASN A 178 -0.53 -14.99 1.28
CA ASN A 178 -0.37 -15.49 -0.08
C ASN A 178 0.89 -14.94 -0.76
N SER A 179 1.24 -13.67 -0.50
CA SER A 179 2.47 -13.07 -1.02
C SER A 179 3.73 -13.73 -0.43
N LEU A 180 3.68 -14.15 0.83
CA LEU A 180 4.77 -14.91 1.47
C LEU A 180 4.92 -16.32 0.90
N PHE A 181 3.82 -16.99 0.54
CA PHE A 181 3.90 -18.30 -0.13
C PHE A 181 4.37 -18.18 -1.59
N ALA A 182 4.00 -17.10 -2.28
CA ALA A 182 4.29 -16.92 -3.69
C ALA A 182 5.73 -16.49 -3.98
N VAL A 183 6.35 -15.73 -3.07
CA VAL A 183 7.67 -15.12 -3.28
C VAL A 183 8.76 -16.19 -3.44
N GLY A 184 9.56 -16.05 -4.50
CA GLY A 184 10.64 -17.00 -4.84
C GLY A 184 10.18 -18.26 -5.56
N LEU A 185 8.87 -18.52 -5.70
CA LEU A 185 8.32 -19.66 -6.44
C LEU A 185 7.63 -19.22 -7.73
N VAL A 186 6.59 -18.39 -7.61
CA VAL A 186 5.78 -17.92 -8.75
C VAL A 186 5.94 -16.42 -8.98
N SER A 187 6.48 -15.70 -8.00
CA SER A 187 6.78 -14.27 -8.09
C SER A 187 8.23 -14.02 -7.72
N ILE A 188 9.00 -13.44 -8.63
CA ILE A 188 10.31 -12.87 -8.34
C ILE A 188 10.12 -11.35 -8.19
N PRO A 189 10.29 -10.79 -6.98
CA PRO A 189 10.03 -9.39 -6.73
C PRO A 189 10.89 -8.46 -7.59
N GLY A 190 10.29 -7.39 -8.09
CA GLY A 190 10.96 -6.48 -9.03
C GLY A 190 12.24 -5.84 -8.48
N MET A 191 12.31 -5.52 -7.19
CA MET A 191 13.54 -5.01 -6.56
C MET A 191 14.66 -6.06 -6.59
N MET A 192 14.34 -7.32 -6.29
CA MET A 192 15.29 -8.43 -6.34
C MET A 192 15.78 -8.67 -7.78
N THR A 193 14.87 -8.73 -8.75
CA THR A 193 15.22 -8.83 -10.18
C THR A 193 16.09 -7.66 -10.63
N GLY A 194 15.74 -6.42 -10.25
CA GLY A 194 16.50 -5.23 -10.57
C GLY A 194 17.92 -5.26 -10.00
N GLN A 195 18.09 -5.71 -8.76
CA GLN A 195 19.41 -5.91 -8.15
C GLN A 195 20.24 -6.94 -8.92
N ILE A 196 19.65 -8.09 -9.26
CA ILE A 196 20.34 -9.14 -10.02
C ILE A 196 20.74 -8.64 -11.42
N LEU A 197 19.85 -7.93 -12.11
CA LEU A 197 20.14 -7.33 -13.42
C LEU A 197 21.22 -6.24 -13.35
N SER A 198 21.35 -5.56 -12.21
CA SER A 198 22.43 -4.60 -11.95
C SER A 198 23.77 -5.25 -11.53
N GLY A 199 23.85 -6.58 -11.50
CA GLY A 199 25.07 -7.33 -11.18
C GLY A 199 25.24 -7.71 -9.70
N VAL A 200 24.24 -7.46 -8.83
CA VAL A 200 24.27 -7.93 -7.44
C VAL A 200 24.08 -9.45 -7.41
N SER A 201 24.83 -10.15 -6.55
CA SER A 201 24.71 -11.60 -6.46
C SER A 201 23.28 -12.01 -6.02
N PRO A 202 22.69 -13.07 -6.61
CA PRO A 202 21.34 -13.50 -6.26
C PRO A 202 21.15 -13.79 -4.77
N LEU A 203 22.19 -14.30 -4.10
CA LEU A 203 22.14 -14.59 -2.67
C LEU A 203 22.06 -13.31 -1.81
N ILE A 204 22.73 -12.23 -2.21
CA ILE A 204 22.60 -10.94 -1.54
C ILE A 204 21.21 -10.35 -1.78
N ALA A 205 20.74 -10.38 -3.04
CA ALA A 205 19.41 -9.89 -3.39
C ALA A 205 18.30 -10.65 -2.63
N ALA A 206 18.46 -11.97 -2.44
CA ALA A 206 17.54 -12.77 -1.63
C ALA A 206 17.49 -12.34 -0.15
N ARG A 207 18.62 -11.98 0.47
CA ARG A 207 18.64 -11.47 1.85
C ARG A 207 17.90 -10.14 1.99
N TYR A 208 18.10 -9.22 1.04
CA TYR A 208 17.31 -7.99 0.98
C TYR A 208 15.83 -8.28 0.81
N GLN A 209 15.49 -9.24 -0.05
CA GLN A 209 14.10 -9.60 -0.27
C GLN A 209 13.44 -10.21 0.97
N ILE A 210 14.15 -11.00 1.77
CA ILE A 210 13.65 -11.51 3.05
C ILE A 210 13.27 -10.35 3.99
N ILE A 211 14.15 -9.34 4.10
CA ILE A 211 13.86 -8.12 4.89
C ILE A 211 12.60 -7.42 4.35
N VAL A 212 12.46 -7.29 3.03
CA VAL A 212 11.28 -6.71 2.37
C VAL A 212 10.01 -7.50 2.69
N MET A 213 10.05 -8.82 2.69
CA MET A 213 8.87 -9.63 3.00
C MET A 213 8.49 -9.54 4.48
N CYS A 214 9.47 -9.50 5.40
CA CYS A 214 9.22 -9.26 6.83
C CYS A 214 8.58 -7.89 7.08
N MET A 215 9.06 -6.83 6.42
CA MET A 215 8.48 -5.49 6.60
C MET A 215 7.06 -5.38 6.03
N ILE A 216 6.77 -6.05 4.91
CA ILE A 216 5.42 -6.10 4.33
C ILE A 216 4.46 -6.78 5.32
N PHE A 217 4.86 -7.94 5.85
CA PHE A 217 4.06 -8.68 6.83
C PHE A 217 3.79 -7.85 8.10
N ALA A 218 4.84 -7.29 8.69
CA ALA A 218 4.74 -6.47 9.90
C ALA A 218 3.88 -5.22 9.67
N SER A 219 4.14 -4.47 8.60
CA SER A 219 3.41 -3.24 8.29
C SER A 219 1.91 -3.48 8.10
N ALA A 220 1.55 -4.55 7.37
CA ALA A 220 0.15 -4.93 7.17
C ALA A 220 -0.55 -5.18 8.51
N ILE A 221 -0.02 -6.12 9.30
CA ILE A 221 -0.70 -6.59 10.52
C ILE A 221 -0.73 -5.51 11.59
N LEU A 222 0.40 -4.84 11.85
CA LEU A 222 0.46 -3.80 12.87
C LEU A 222 -0.50 -2.64 12.54
N SER A 223 -0.47 -2.15 11.29
CA SER A 223 -1.35 -1.05 10.88
C SER A 223 -2.83 -1.47 10.94
N ALA A 224 -3.17 -2.68 10.51
CA ALA A 224 -4.53 -3.21 10.60
C ALA A 224 -5.02 -3.34 12.04
N VAL A 225 -4.22 -3.92 12.93
CA VAL A 225 -4.57 -4.09 14.35
C VAL A 225 -4.74 -2.73 15.03
N ILE A 226 -3.81 -1.80 14.85
CA ILE A 226 -3.90 -0.47 15.44
C ILE A 226 -5.14 0.26 14.92
N PHE A 227 -5.44 0.17 13.62
CA PHE A 227 -6.66 0.76 13.06
C PHE A 227 -7.91 0.19 13.70
N LEU A 228 -8.01 -1.14 13.86
CA LEU A 228 -9.15 -1.81 14.46
C LEU A 228 -9.32 -1.50 15.96
N LEU A 229 -8.23 -1.29 16.69
CA LEU A 229 -8.28 -0.87 18.10
C LEU A 229 -8.74 0.59 18.22
N LEU A 230 -8.16 1.49 17.42
CA LEU A 230 -8.47 2.91 17.46
C LEU A 230 -9.87 3.24 16.93
N SER A 231 -10.34 2.50 15.92
CA SER A 231 -11.63 2.77 15.26
C SER A 231 -12.85 2.20 15.98
N GLU A 232 -12.66 1.38 17.03
CA GLU A 232 -13.75 0.62 17.67
C GLU A 232 -14.92 1.48 18.14
N THR A 233 -14.64 2.51 18.94
CA THR A 233 -15.68 3.41 19.48
C THR A 233 -16.40 4.13 18.36
N THR A 234 -15.65 4.67 17.40
CA THR A 234 -16.20 5.41 16.25
C THR A 234 -17.08 4.49 15.38
N MET A 235 -16.65 3.25 15.13
CA MET A 235 -17.41 2.27 14.36
C MET A 235 -18.73 1.94 15.05
N LYS A 236 -18.71 1.66 16.37
CA LYS A 236 -19.91 1.38 17.16
C LYS A 236 -20.91 2.54 17.15
N GLU A 237 -20.43 3.78 17.27
CA GLU A 237 -21.28 4.98 17.18
C GLU A 237 -21.97 5.10 15.82
N ILE A 238 -21.22 4.87 14.74
CA ILE A 238 -21.74 4.93 13.36
C ILE A 238 -22.90 3.95 13.16
N ILE A 239 -22.77 2.72 13.66
CA ILE A 239 -23.80 1.69 13.49
C ILE A 239 -25.00 1.97 14.37
N LYS A 240 -24.78 2.35 15.64
CA LYS A 240 -25.89 2.68 16.56
C LYS A 240 -26.75 3.82 16.02
N TYR A 241 -26.13 4.84 15.43
CA TYR A 241 -26.86 5.92 14.76
C TYR A 241 -27.72 5.39 13.60
N LYS A 242 -27.19 4.46 12.80
CA LYS A 242 -27.91 3.86 11.67
C LYS A 242 -29.11 3.00 12.13
N THR A 243 -28.95 2.19 13.17
CA THR A 243 -30.04 1.37 13.74
C THR A 243 -31.15 2.23 14.33
N ASN A 244 -30.82 3.35 14.97
CA ASN A 244 -31.80 4.28 15.56
C ASN A 244 -32.47 5.21 14.54
N SER A 245 -31.98 5.27 13.30
CA SER A 245 -32.50 6.16 12.25
C SER A 245 -33.35 5.42 11.21
N GLN A 246 -33.55 4.11 11.35
CA GLN A 246 -34.51 3.37 10.53
C GLN A 246 -35.86 3.31 11.26
N PRO A 247 -36.95 3.83 10.66
CA PRO A 247 -38.29 3.81 11.24
C PRO A 247 -38.87 2.39 11.30
#